data_AF-A0A929TGS1-F1
#
_entry.id   AF-A0A929TGS1-F1
#
_cell.length_a   1.000
_cell.length_b   1.000
_cell.length_c   1.000
_cell.angle_alpha   90.00
_cell.angle_beta   90.00
_cell.angle_gamma   90.00
#
_symmetry.space_group_name_H-M   'P 1'
#
loop_
_entity.id
_entity.type
_entity.pdbx_description
1 polymer ?
#
loop_
_entity_poly.entity_id
_entity_poly.type
_entity_poly.pdbx_seq_one_letter_code
_entity_poly.pdbx_strand_id
1 'polypeptide(L)'
;MCRLLHHKAKLGLEIRRAYADKNRKGLQMIAEEQLPEIIDETEEFYRRFRIQWRCENKAFGFEVQTMRLGGLTCRLKEVQEEIRQCLKKEVFYMEEVEAKALPFAYMEKYDMRTLVYNRWDHIVTPSVME
;
A
#
# COMPACT_ATOMS: atom_id res chain seq x y z
N MET A 1 -14.30 2.30 0.17
CA MET A 1 -13.43 2.15 -1.02
C MET A 1 -12.92 3.49 -1.54
N CYS A 2 -13.76 4.43 -1.99
CA CYS A 2 -13.29 5.69 -2.59
C CYS A 2 -12.38 6.53 -1.67
N ARG A 3 -12.72 6.63 -0.38
CA ARG A 3 -11.91 7.35 0.62
C ARG A 3 -10.52 6.69 0.79
N LEU A 4 -10.48 5.39 1.05
CA LEU A 4 -9.24 4.61 1.11
C LEU A 4 -8.35 4.81 -0.13
N LEU A 5 -8.94 4.76 -1.33
CA LEU A 5 -8.18 4.97 -2.57
C LEU A 5 -7.69 6.42 -2.70
N HIS A 6 -8.47 7.40 -2.28
CA HIS A 6 -8.06 8.81 -2.29
C HIS A 6 -6.77 9.03 -1.49
N HIS A 7 -6.69 8.48 -0.28
CA HIS A 7 -5.50 8.60 0.57
C HIS A 7 -4.35 7.71 0.07
N LYS A 8 -4.62 6.45 -0.29
CA LYS A 8 -3.57 5.49 -0.65
C LYS A 8 -2.94 5.72 -2.02
N ALA A 9 -3.67 6.24 -3.00
CA ALA A 9 -3.21 6.31 -4.40
C ALA A 9 -1.91 7.11 -4.58
N LYS A 10 -1.69 8.13 -3.74
CA LYS A 10 -0.51 9.01 -3.81
C LYS A 10 0.57 8.68 -2.80
N LEU A 11 0.26 7.90 -1.76
CA LEU A 11 1.15 7.59 -0.64
C LEU A 11 2.55 7.15 -1.08
N GLY A 12 2.66 6.23 -2.03
CA GLY A 12 3.96 5.74 -2.51
C GLY A 12 4.82 6.81 -3.20
N LEU A 13 4.19 7.74 -3.91
CA LEU A 13 4.87 8.89 -4.53
C LEU A 13 5.31 9.91 -3.47
N GLU A 14 4.46 10.15 -2.47
CA GLU A 14 4.72 11.07 -1.37
C GLU A 14 5.87 10.59 -0.50
N ILE A 15 5.93 9.28 -0.19
CA ILE A 15 7.08 8.65 0.50
C ILE A 15 8.36 8.85 -0.30
N ARG A 16 8.36 8.49 -1.60
CA ARG A 16 9.55 8.64 -2.47
C ARG A 16 10.03 10.08 -2.56
N ARG A 17 9.10 11.04 -2.67
CA ARG A 17 9.43 12.47 -2.71
C ARG A 17 10.00 12.95 -1.38
N ALA A 18 9.35 12.66 -0.26
CA ALA A 18 9.82 13.07 1.06
C ALA A 18 11.19 12.44 1.39
N TYR A 19 11.41 11.21 0.95
CA TYR A 19 12.70 10.53 1.07
C TYR A 19 13.79 11.19 0.21
N ALA A 20 13.53 11.42 -1.09
CA ALA A 20 14.49 12.06 -2.00
C ALA A 20 14.90 13.47 -1.53
N ASP A 21 13.94 14.23 -0.98
CA ASP A 21 14.17 15.58 -0.45
C ASP A 21 14.82 15.56 0.96
N LYS A 22 15.09 14.37 1.53
CA LYS A 22 15.49 14.18 2.95
C LYS A 22 14.57 14.92 3.93
N ASN A 23 13.29 15.05 3.57
CA ASN A 23 12.29 15.77 4.33
C ASN A 23 11.80 14.92 5.51
N ARG A 24 12.56 14.96 6.61
CA ARG A 24 12.28 14.21 7.84
C ARG A 24 10.90 14.55 8.43
N LYS A 25 10.49 15.82 8.38
CA LYS A 25 9.15 16.24 8.85
C LYS A 25 8.04 15.63 8.00
N GLY A 26 8.22 15.61 6.67
CA GLY A 26 7.28 14.98 5.74
C GLY A 26 7.15 13.48 5.98
N LEU A 27 8.27 12.78 6.16
CA LEU A 27 8.25 11.36 6.51
C LEU A 27 7.60 11.09 7.87
N GLN A 28 7.83 11.95 8.86
CA GLN A 28 7.19 11.83 10.17
C GLN A 28 5.66 12.02 10.07
N MET A 29 5.21 13.02 9.31
CA MET A 29 3.79 13.25 9.02
C MET A 29 3.15 12.02 8.34
N ILE A 30 3.83 11.42 7.36
CA ILE A 30 3.36 10.20 6.70
C ILE A 30 3.26 9.03 7.70
N ALA A 31 4.28 8.84 8.53
CA ALA A 31 4.34 7.72 9.47
C ALA A 31 3.35 7.84 10.63
N GLU A 32 3.16 9.04 11.18
CA GLU A 32 2.40 9.23 12.42
C GLU A 32 0.96 9.69 12.19
N GLU A 33 0.61 10.16 11.00
CA GLU A 33 -0.74 10.63 10.69
C GLU A 33 -1.36 9.87 9.51
N GLN A 34 -0.72 9.91 8.33
CA GLN A 34 -1.34 9.37 7.11
C GLN A 34 -1.43 7.83 7.08
N LEU A 35 -0.37 7.12 7.45
CA LEU A 35 -0.35 5.67 7.48
C LEU A 35 -1.36 5.08 8.49
N PRO A 36 -1.45 5.60 9.73
CA PRO A 36 -2.53 5.23 10.66
C PRO A 36 -3.92 5.40 10.05
N GLU A 37 -4.22 6.55 9.44
CA GLU A 37 -5.54 6.79 8.82
C GLU A 37 -5.83 5.76 7.71
N ILE A 38 -4.86 5.48 6.83
CA ILE A 38 -5.03 4.50 5.74
C ILE A 38 -5.21 3.09 6.28
N ILE A 39 -4.50 2.72 7.36
CA ILE A 39 -4.64 1.41 8.02
C ILE A 39 -6.06 1.27 8.60
N ASP A 40 -6.53 2.27 9.35
CA ASP A 40 -7.86 2.27 9.95
C ASP A 40 -8.96 2.21 8.87
N GLU A 41 -8.81 2.95 7.78
CA GLU A 41 -9.73 2.90 6.65
C GLU A 41 -9.72 1.55 5.92
N THR A 42 -8.56 0.89 5.87
CA THR A 42 -8.42 -0.45 5.30
C THR A 42 -9.14 -1.49 6.17
N GLU A 43 -8.98 -1.40 7.49
CA GLU A 43 -9.63 -2.29 8.45
C GLU A 43 -11.15 -2.07 8.48
N GLU A 44 -11.64 -0.83 8.41
CA GLU A 44 -13.07 -0.52 8.24
C GLU A 44 -13.59 -1.07 6.92
N PHE A 45 -12.87 -0.87 5.81
CA PHE A 45 -13.28 -1.42 4.52
C PHE A 45 -13.40 -2.94 4.56
N TYR A 46 -12.42 -3.64 5.16
CA TYR A 46 -12.47 -5.08 5.36
C TYR A 46 -13.72 -5.50 6.15
N ARG A 47 -14.03 -4.82 7.27
CA ARG A 47 -15.24 -5.12 8.08
C ARG A 47 -16.52 -4.96 7.28
N ARG A 48 -16.68 -3.85 6.53
CA ARG A 48 -17.87 -3.61 5.71
C ARG A 48 -17.98 -4.62 4.57
N PHE A 49 -16.87 -4.93 3.91
CA PHE A 49 -16.86 -5.91 2.83
C PHE A 49 -17.20 -7.32 3.32
N ARG A 50 -16.76 -7.69 4.52
CA ARG A 50 -17.15 -8.94 5.17
C ARG A 50 -18.65 -9.02 5.42
N ILE A 51 -19.26 -7.94 5.93
CA ILE A 51 -20.71 -7.88 6.14
C ILE A 51 -21.44 -8.07 4.81
N GLN A 52 -21.04 -7.31 3.79
CA GLN A 52 -21.63 -7.41 2.45
C GLN A 52 -21.52 -8.83 1.89
N TRP A 53 -20.32 -9.43 1.94
CA TRP A 53 -20.11 -10.80 1.46
C TRP A 53 -21.05 -11.79 2.14
N ARG A 54 -21.24 -11.68 3.45
CA ARG A 54 -22.10 -12.60 4.21
C ARG A 54 -23.59 -12.40 3.93
N CYS A 55 -24.00 -11.23 3.45
CA CYS A 55 -25.36 -10.99 2.99
C CYS A 55 -25.62 -11.60 1.59
N GLU A 56 -24.61 -11.57 0.71
CA GLU A 56 -24.77 -11.91 -0.71
C GLU A 56 -24.28 -13.32 -1.07
N ASN A 57 -23.38 -13.90 -0.26
CA ASN A 57 -22.65 -15.13 -0.58
C ASN A 57 -22.58 -16.08 0.61
N LYS A 58 -22.26 -17.34 0.32
CA LYS A 58 -21.85 -18.31 1.35
C LYS A 58 -20.53 -17.90 1.99
N ALA A 59 -20.23 -18.49 3.14
CA ALA A 59 -19.03 -18.21 3.92
C ALA A 59 -17.71 -18.39 3.16
N PHE A 60 -17.66 -19.42 2.29
CA PHE A 60 -16.47 -19.84 1.54
C PHE A 60 -16.05 -18.81 0.50
N GLY A 61 -14.76 -18.73 0.21
CA GLY A 61 -14.16 -17.77 -0.71
C GLY A 61 -13.76 -16.45 -0.06
N PHE A 62 -14.33 -16.11 1.10
CA PHE A 62 -13.96 -14.88 1.81
C PHE A 62 -12.55 -14.95 2.41
N GLU A 63 -12.05 -16.15 2.74
CA GLU A 63 -10.67 -16.37 3.19
C GLU A 63 -9.63 -15.80 2.22
N VAL A 64 -9.91 -15.83 0.90
CA VAL A 64 -9.07 -15.18 -0.12
C VAL A 64 -9.04 -13.68 0.11
N GLN A 65 -10.19 -13.04 0.35
CA GLN A 65 -10.26 -11.60 0.60
C GLN A 65 -9.59 -11.22 1.93
N THR A 66 -9.69 -12.08 2.94
CA THR A 66 -8.95 -11.96 4.20
C THR A 66 -7.44 -11.96 3.97
N MET A 67 -6.90 -12.88 3.15
CA MET A 67 -5.48 -12.89 2.82
C MET A 67 -5.05 -11.62 2.09
N ARG A 68 -5.85 -11.18 1.09
CA ARG A 68 -5.53 -10.00 0.28
C ARG A 68 -5.51 -8.71 1.11
N LEU A 69 -6.57 -8.47 1.88
CA LEU A 69 -6.72 -7.24 2.67
C LEU A 69 -5.89 -7.29 3.95
N GLY A 70 -5.77 -8.46 4.59
CA GLY A 70 -4.89 -8.65 5.74
C GLY A 70 -3.42 -8.45 5.38
N GLY A 71 -2.98 -9.02 4.25
CA GLY A 71 -1.63 -8.79 3.72
C GLY A 71 -1.37 -7.32 3.41
N LEU A 72 -2.35 -6.62 2.81
CA LEU A 72 -2.25 -5.17 2.59
C LEU A 72 -2.06 -4.41 3.91
N THR A 73 -2.87 -4.69 4.94
CA THR A 73 -2.75 -4.05 6.26
C THR A 73 -1.37 -4.30 6.87
N CYS A 74 -0.86 -5.54 6.81
CA CYS A 74 0.49 -5.87 7.30
C CYS A 74 1.57 -5.07 6.57
N ARG A 75 1.52 -5.01 5.23
CA ARG A 75 2.48 -4.23 4.42
C ARG A 75 2.45 -2.73 4.75
N LEU A 76 1.28 -2.16 5.02
CA LEU A 76 1.17 -0.75 5.43
C LEU A 76 1.85 -0.51 6.80
N LYS A 77 1.67 -1.44 7.75
CA LYS A 77 2.32 -1.39 9.08
C LYS A 77 3.85 -1.54 8.96
N GLU A 78 4.33 -2.41 8.07
CA GLU A 78 5.77 -2.55 7.78
C GLU A 78 6.35 -1.27 7.19
N VAL A 79 5.69 -0.65 6.20
CA VAL A 79 6.13 0.63 5.62
C VAL A 79 6.18 1.73 6.70
N GLN A 80 5.21 1.77 7.61
CA GLN A 80 5.22 2.71 8.72
C GLN A 80 6.45 2.52 9.61
N GLU A 81 6.77 1.27 9.95
CA GLU A 81 7.93 0.97 10.78
C GLU A 81 9.26 1.27 10.06
N GLU A 82 9.37 0.95 8.78
CA GLU A 82 10.56 1.29 7.97
C GLU A 82 10.80 2.80 7.93
N ILE A 83 9.76 3.62 7.77
CA ILE A 83 9.88 5.08 7.83
C ILE A 83 10.34 5.52 9.23
N ARG A 84 9.76 4.98 10.30
CA ARG A 84 10.18 5.28 11.68
C ARG A 84 11.64 4.92 11.93
N GLN A 85 12.09 3.76 11.44
CA GLN A 85 13.48 3.34 11.55
C GLN A 85 14.41 4.25 10.76
N CYS A 86 14.05 4.62 9.53
CA CYS A 86 14.79 5.58 8.72
C CYS A 86 14.95 6.93 9.43
N LEU A 87 13.91 7.39 10.12
CA LEU A 87 13.95 8.62 10.92
C LEU A 87 14.83 8.49 12.16
N LYS A 88 14.92 7.32 12.81
CA LYS A 88 15.77 7.12 14.00
C LYS A 88 17.26 7.01 13.67
N LYS A 89 17.61 6.49 12.49
CA LYS A 89 19.00 6.24 12.08
C LYS A 89 19.75 7.55 11.78
N GLU A 90 21.05 7.54 12.05
CA GLU A 90 21.98 8.60 11.64
C GLU A 90 22.19 8.60 10.11
N VAL A 91 22.16 7.41 9.51
CA VAL A 91 22.21 7.22 8.05
C VAL A 91 20.79 7.01 7.52
N PHE A 92 20.37 7.94 6.66
CA PHE A 92 19.05 7.95 6.04
C PHE A 92 19.06 7.04 4.80
N TYR A 93 18.56 5.81 4.96
CA TYR A 93 18.59 4.78 3.93
C TYR A 93 17.32 3.89 3.98
N MET A 94 16.71 3.62 2.82
CA MET A 94 15.60 2.69 2.64
C MET A 94 15.68 2.03 1.25
N GLU A 95 16.06 0.75 1.20
CA GLU A 95 16.39 0.02 -0.04
C GLU A 95 15.22 0.03 -1.05
N GLU A 96 14.00 -0.21 -0.60
CA GLU A 96 12.81 -0.29 -1.46
C GLU A 96 12.45 1.04 -2.13
N VAL A 97 12.84 2.15 -1.51
CA VAL A 97 12.59 3.51 -1.99
C VAL A 97 13.69 3.98 -2.93
N GLU A 98 14.94 3.54 -2.70
CA GLU A 98 16.09 3.76 -3.60
C GLU A 98 15.96 2.98 -4.91
N ALA A 99 15.28 1.83 -4.88
CA ALA A 99 15.03 1.05 -6.08
C ALA A 99 14.29 1.88 -7.15
N LYS A 100 14.87 1.91 -8.36
CA LYS A 100 14.29 2.62 -9.51
C LYS A 100 12.93 2.02 -9.88
N ALA A 101 11.90 2.86 -9.93
CA ALA A 101 10.60 2.46 -10.44
C ALA A 101 10.70 2.12 -11.94
N LEU A 102 10.27 0.91 -12.30
CA LEU A 102 10.15 0.46 -13.68
C LEU A 102 8.69 0.57 -14.14
N PRO A 103 8.46 0.63 -15.46
CA PRO A 103 7.11 0.47 -16.00
C PRO A 103 6.46 -0.84 -15.52
N PHE A 104 5.16 -0.82 -15.30
CA PHE A 104 4.43 -1.97 -14.77
C PHE A 104 3.92 -2.87 -15.91
N ALA A 105 4.21 -4.18 -15.82
CA ALA A 105 3.79 -5.19 -16.79
C ALA A 105 4.19 -4.88 -18.24
N TYR A 106 3.24 -4.98 -19.19
CA TYR A 106 3.48 -4.76 -20.63
C TYR A 106 3.48 -3.28 -21.03
N MET A 107 3.38 -2.35 -20.08
CA MET A 107 3.29 -0.92 -20.37
C MET A 107 4.67 -0.35 -20.69
N GLU A 108 4.86 0.20 -21.89
CA GLU A 108 6.10 0.93 -22.24
C GLU A 108 6.13 2.35 -21.63
N LYS A 109 4.96 2.95 -21.43
CA LYS A 109 4.78 4.28 -20.82
C LYS A 109 3.71 4.24 -19.73
N TYR A 110 3.94 5.00 -18.65
CA TYR A 110 3.00 5.13 -17.55
C TYR A 110 1.82 6.04 -17.95
N ASP A 111 0.67 5.46 -18.32
CA ASP A 111 -0.60 6.17 -18.41
C ASP A 111 -1.65 5.48 -17.53
N MET A 112 -2.05 6.15 -16.44
CA MET A 112 -3.06 5.62 -15.52
C MET A 112 -4.44 5.50 -16.17
N ARG A 113 -4.72 6.21 -17.27
CA ARG A 113 -6.02 6.19 -17.96
C ARG A 113 -6.23 4.93 -18.79
N THR A 114 -5.16 4.27 -19.18
CA THR A 114 -5.19 3.08 -20.04
C THR A 114 -4.84 1.80 -19.30
N LEU A 115 -4.48 1.88 -18.01
CA LEU A 115 -4.09 0.73 -17.21
C LEU A 115 -5.31 -0.14 -16.87
N VAL A 116 -5.41 -1.31 -17.52
CA VAL A 116 -6.34 -2.37 -17.15
C VAL A 116 -5.53 -3.58 -16.72
N TYR A 117 -5.61 -3.91 -15.43
CA TYR A 117 -4.88 -5.04 -14.87
C TYR A 117 -5.65 -5.70 -13.71
N ASN A 118 -5.82 -7.02 -13.77
CA ASN A 118 -6.72 -7.75 -12.87
C ASN A 118 -6.09 -9.04 -12.30
N ARG A 119 -4.75 -9.06 -12.15
CA ARG A 119 -4.00 -10.15 -11.53
C ARG A 119 -3.44 -9.71 -10.19
N TRP A 120 -4.10 -10.10 -9.10
CA TRP A 120 -3.75 -9.66 -7.74
C TRP A 120 -2.32 -10.05 -7.34
N ASP A 121 -1.95 -11.29 -7.63
CA ASP A 121 -0.64 -11.90 -7.40
C ASP A 121 0.50 -11.07 -8.02
N HIS A 122 0.29 -10.54 -9.21
CA HIS A 122 1.25 -9.70 -9.91
C HIS A 122 1.25 -8.23 -9.44
N ILE A 123 0.14 -7.74 -8.88
CA ILE A 123 0.03 -6.36 -8.38
C ILE A 123 0.74 -6.19 -7.04
N VAL A 124 0.63 -7.21 -6.17
CA VAL A 124 1.00 -7.07 -4.76
C VAL A 124 2.49 -7.29 -4.50
N THR A 125 3.20 -8.03 -5.36
CA THR A 125 4.64 -8.28 -5.20
C THR A 125 5.29 -8.61 -6.55
N PRO A 126 6.57 -8.22 -6.77
CA PRO A 126 7.38 -8.73 -7.87
C PRO A 126 8.00 -10.11 -7.58
N SER A 127 7.93 -10.59 -6.33
CA SER A 127 8.46 -11.90 -5.92
C SER A 127 7.53 -13.04 -6.35
N VAL A 128 8.08 -14.26 -6.43
CA VAL A 128 7.27 -15.45 -6.73
C VAL A 128 6.30 -15.71 -5.57
N MET A 129 5.02 -15.89 -5.90
CA MET A 129 3.97 -16.33 -5.00
C MET A 129 3.33 -17.58 -5.60
N GLU A 130 3.32 -18.68 -4.85
CA GLU A 130 2.73 -19.97 -5.24
C GLU A 130 1.34 -20.17 -4.62
#